data_AF-C5LLM4-F1
#
_entry.id   AF-C5LLM4-F1
#
_cell.length_a   1.000
_cell.length_b   1.000
_cell.length_c   1.000
_cell.angle_alpha   90.00
_cell.angle_beta   90.00
_cell.angle_gamma   90.00
#
_symmetry.space_group_name_H-M   'P 1'
#
loop_
_entity.id
_entity.type
_entity.pdbx_description
1 polymer ?
#
loop_
_entity_poly.entity_id
_entity_poly.type
_entity_poly.pdbx_seq_one_letter_code
_entity_poly.pdbx_strand_id
1 'polypeptide(L)' 'MYRHHDRLFPGVPLTIAVLCGSLLGGVIAEGRKVELHSFTQEMDFHKFTSRWDASGTCIPLHNHIALSPRASDRYAALWH' A
#
# COMPACT_ATOMS: atom_id res chain seq x y z
N MET A 1 32.51 -10.61 50.51
CA MET A 1 31.98 -9.42 49.80
C MET A 1 31.53 -9.87 48.42
N TYR A 2 30.23 -10.04 48.22
CA TYR A 2 29.64 -10.49 46.95
C TYR A 2 29.67 -9.34 45.93
N ARG A 3 30.35 -9.55 44.80
CA ARG A 3 30.25 -8.65 43.64
C ARG A 3 28.94 -8.95 42.91
N HIS A 4 28.03 -7.97 42.91
CA HIS A 4 26.90 -7.93 41.99
C HIS A 4 27.46 -7.76 40.56
N HIS A 5 27.42 -8.82 39.76
CA HIS A 5 27.54 -8.68 38.31
C HIS A 5 26.14 -8.37 37.78
N ASP A 6 25.96 -7.12 37.32
CA ASP A 6 24.82 -6.71 36.52
C ASP A 6 24.80 -7.53 35.23
N ARG A 7 24.03 -8.63 35.25
CA ARG A 7 23.73 -9.43 34.07
C ARG A 7 22.68 -8.69 33.24
N LEU A 8 23.13 -7.70 32.46
CA LEU A 8 22.40 -7.27 31.28
C LEU A 8 22.39 -8.47 30.31
N PHE A 9 21.25 -9.17 30.25
CA PHE A 9 21.05 -10.27 29.32
C PHE A 9 21.31 -9.79 27.88
N PRO A 10 22.37 -10.24 27.21
CA PRO A 10 22.72 -9.77 25.87
C PRO A 10 21.70 -10.17 24.79
N GLY A 11 20.75 -11.05 25.13
CA GLY A 11 19.70 -11.51 24.22
C GLY A 11 18.53 -10.54 24.04
N VAL A 12 18.21 -9.72 25.04
CA VAL A 12 17.04 -8.80 25.00
C VAL A 12 17.14 -7.77 23.86
N PRO A 13 18.27 -7.05 23.67
CA PRO A 13 18.38 -6.09 22.56
C PRO A 13 18.34 -6.76 21.19
N LEU A 14 18.87 -8.00 21.06
CA LEU A 14 18.85 -8.75 19.81
C LEU A 14 17.43 -9.18 19.43
N THR A 15 16.65 -9.68 20.39
CA THR A 15 15.26 -10.09 20.17
C THR A 15 14.37 -8.91 19.81
N ILE A 16 14.56 -7.75 20.46
CA ILE A 16 13.83 -6.52 20.13
C ILE A 16 14.18 -6.05 18.71
N ALA A 17 15.46 -6.05 18.32
CA ALA A 17 15.88 -5.65 16.97
C ALA A 17 15.29 -6.56 15.88
N VAL A 18 15.24 -7.88 16.11
CA VAL A 18 14.64 -8.84 15.18
C VAL A 18 13.14 -8.64 15.05
N LEU A 19 12.43 -8.42 16.17
CA LEU A 19 11.00 -8.12 16.17
C LEU A 19 10.70 -6.80 15.44
N CYS A 20 11.43 -5.73 15.75
CA CYS A 20 11.28 -4.43 15.08
C CYS A 20 11.59 -4.51 13.58
N GLY A 21 12.68 -5.20 13.18
CA GLY A 21 13.03 -5.37 11.78
C GLY A 21 11.98 -6.17 10.99
N SER A 22 11.42 -7.21 11.60
CA SER A 22 10.38 -8.04 10.97
C SER A 22 9.05 -7.31 10.83
N LEU A 23 8.65 -6.56 11.87
CA LEU A 23 7.42 -5.75 11.85
C LEU A 23 7.53 -4.60 10.85
N LEU A 24 8.62 -3.83 10.88
CA LEU A 24 8.84 -2.73 9.95
C LEU A 24 8.96 -3.24 8.50
N GLY A 25 9.68 -4.34 8.28
CA GLY A 25 9.77 -4.97 6.97
C GLY A 25 8.42 -5.44 6.44
N GLY A 26 7.57 -6.01 7.30
CA GLY A 26 6.20 -6.41 6.96
C GLY A 26 5.32 -5.22 6.58
N VAL A 27 5.31 -4.16 7.41
CA VAL A 27 4.53 -2.94 7.18
C VAL A 27 4.97 -2.22 5.89
N ILE A 28 6.28 -2.15 5.62
CA ILE A 28 6.80 -1.52 4.40
C ILE A 28 6.45 -2.35 3.16
N ALA A 29 6.57 -3.68 3.23
CA ALA A 29 6.22 -4.56 2.11
C ALA A 29 4.71 -4.54 1.80
N GLU A 30 3.88 -4.52 2.83
CA GLU A 30 2.42 -4.44 2.69
C GLU A 30 1.98 -3.06 2.20
N GLY A 31 2.55 -1.98 2.73
CA GLY A 31 2.32 -0.61 2.24
C GLY A 31 2.71 -0.45 0.76
N ARG A 32 3.84 -1.04 0.33
CA ARG A 32 4.26 -1.03 -1.08
C ARG A 32 3.29 -1.79 -1.99
N LYS A 33 2.67 -2.88 -1.50
CA LYS A 33 1.63 -3.60 -2.26
C LYS A 33 0.36 -2.77 -2.38
N VAL A 34 -0.07 -2.13 -1.30
CA VAL A 34 -1.25 -1.24 -1.31
C VAL A 34 -1.05 -0.09 -2.30
N GLU A 35 0.15 0.48 -2.40
CA GLU A 35 0.46 1.57 -3.35
C GLU A 35 0.34 1.15 -4.84
N LEU A 36 0.50 -0.13 -5.16
CA LEU A 36 0.35 -0.63 -6.53
C LEU A 36 -1.12 -0.79 -6.94
N HIS A 37 -1.98 -1.15 -5.99
CA HIS A 37 -3.41 -1.38 -6.20
C HIS A 37 -4.29 -0.19 -5.78
N SER A 38 -3.65 0.96 -5.50
CA SER A 38 -4.35 2.19 -5.12
C SER A 38 -4.02 3.31 -6.09
N PHE A 39 -4.95 4.23 -6.24
CA PHE A 39 -4.71 5.53 -6.86
C PHE A 39 -5.25 6.62 -5.94
N THR A 40 -4.69 7.82 -6.05
CA THR A 40 -5.10 9.00 -5.31
C THR A 40 -5.31 10.15 -6.28
N GLN A 41 -5.95 11.23 -5.82
CA GLN A 41 -6.17 12.42 -6.65
C GLN A 41 -4.86 13.09 -7.10
N GLU A 42 -3.78 12.94 -6.33
CA GLU A 42 -2.46 13.52 -6.62
C GLU A 42 -1.63 12.67 -7.60
N MET A 43 -2.10 11.47 -7.94
CA MET A 43 -1.39 10.59 -8.87
C MET A 43 -1.36 11.22 -10.27
N ASP A 44 -0.18 11.26 -10.86
CA ASP A 44 -0.01 11.65 -12.26
C ASP A 44 -0.88 10.80 -13.19
N PHE A 45 -1.56 11.45 -14.14
CA PHE A 45 -2.52 10.77 -15.01
C PHE A 45 -1.86 9.73 -15.92
N HIS A 46 -0.63 9.98 -16.40
CA HIS A 46 0.10 8.98 -17.19
C HIS A 46 0.43 7.76 -16.33
N LYS A 47 0.90 7.97 -15.10
CA LYS A 47 1.13 6.88 -14.13
C LYS A 47 -0.15 6.09 -13.84
N PHE A 48 -1.30 6.77 -13.70
CA PHE A 48 -2.60 6.10 -13.55
C PHE A 48 -2.92 5.21 -14.76
N THR A 49 -2.90 5.76 -15.98
CA THR A 49 -3.25 5.02 -17.21
C THR A 49 -2.27 3.89 -17.54
N SER A 50 -1.06 3.89 -16.98
CA SER A 50 -0.10 2.78 -17.12
C SER A 50 -0.39 1.58 -16.23
N ARG A 51 -1.27 1.72 -15.22
CA ARG A 51 -1.54 0.70 -14.20
C ARG A 51 -2.98 0.23 -14.16
N TRP A 52 -3.88 0.93 -14.84
CA TRP A 52 -5.31 0.72 -14.73
C TRP A 52 -5.94 0.70 -16.11
N ASP A 53 -6.72 -0.35 -16.37
CA ASP A 53 -7.50 -0.51 -17.57
C ASP A 53 -8.96 -0.11 -17.31
N ALA A 54 -9.49 0.73 -18.20
CA ALA A 54 -10.87 1.18 -18.17
C ALA A 54 -11.69 0.49 -19.27
N SER A 55 -12.92 0.11 -18.95
CA SER A 55 -13.82 -0.54 -19.92
C SER A 55 -15.27 -0.10 -19.79
N GLY A 56 -16.03 -0.41 -20.84
CA GLY A 56 -17.43 0.01 -21.01
C GLY A 56 -17.53 1.52 -21.12
N THR A 57 -18.21 2.13 -20.16
CA THR A 57 -18.39 3.59 -20.05
C THR A 57 -17.52 4.24 -18.98
N CYS A 58 -16.49 3.54 -18.50
CA CYS A 58 -15.53 4.13 -17.57
C CYS A 58 -14.73 5.24 -18.25
N ILE A 59 -14.80 6.45 -17.70
CA ILE A 59 -14.03 7.60 -18.19
C ILE A 59 -13.10 8.08 -17.07
N PRO A 60 -11.79 7.80 -17.16
CA PRO A 60 -10.80 8.42 -16.29
C PRO A 60 -10.65 9.89 -16.65
N LEU A 61 -10.87 10.77 -15.68
CA LEU A 61 -10.63 12.20 -15.81
C LEU A 61 -9.47 12.60 -14.90
N HIS A 62 -8.94 13.81 -15.11
CA HIS A 62 -7.75 14.28 -14.40
C HIS A 62 -7.92 14.39 -12.87
N ASN A 63 -9.15 14.44 -12.35
CA ASN A 63 -9.45 14.61 -10.93
C ASN A 63 -10.39 13.56 -10.33
N HIS A 64 -11.06 12.76 -11.15
CA HIS A 64 -11.97 11.70 -10.69
C HIS A 64 -12.21 10.66 -11.79
N ILE A 65 -12.87 9.57 -11.43
CA ILE A 65 -13.25 8.50 -12.37
C ILE A 65 -14.76 8.43 -12.44
N ALA A 66 -15.31 8.52 -13.64
CA ALA A 66 -16.74 8.34 -13.87
C ALA A 66 -17.05 6.86 -14.11
N LEU A 67 -17.58 6.18 -13.08
CA LEU A 67 -18.03 4.78 -13.13
C LEU A 67 -19.55 4.63 -13.29
N SER A 68 -20.30 5.73 -13.30
CA SER A 68 -21.77 5.66 -13.38
C SER A 68 -22.24 5.82 -14.83
N PRO A 69 -22.73 4.75 -15.48
CA PRO A 69 -23.37 4.87 -16.77
C PRO A 69 -24.64 5.74 -16.64
N ARG A 70 -24.76 6.79 -17.45
CA ARG A 70 -25.98 7.62 -17.52
C ARG A 70 -27.13 6.97 -18.28
N ALA A 71 -26.89 5.83 -18.91
CA ALA A 71 -27.85 5.10 -19.73
C ALA A 71 -28.06 3.68 -19.17
N SER A 72 -29.30 3.18 -19.27
CA SER A 72 -29.61 1.78 -18.97
C SER A 72 -28.80 0.85 -19.89
N ASP A 73 -28.53 -0.37 -19.41
CA ASP A 73 -27.82 -1.44 -20.14
C ASP A 73 -26.34 -1.16 -20.46
N ARG A 74 -25.74 -0.14 -19.86
CA ARG A 74 -24.29 0.10 -19.93
C ARG A 74 -23.62 -0.32 -18.63
N TYR A 75 -22.39 -0.79 -18.74
CA TYR A 75 -21.51 -1.03 -17.60
C TYR A 75 -20.30 -0.09 -17.66
N ALA A 76 -19.67 0.12 -16.51
CA ALA A 76 -18.36 0.75 -16.42
C ALA A 76 -17.53 -0.05 -15.42
N ALA A 77 -16.30 -0.34 -15.79
CA ALA A 77 -15.39 -1.10 -14.96
C ALA A 77 -13.98 -0.53 -15.07
N LEU A 78 -13.24 -0.66 -13.98
CA LEU A 78 -11.85 -0.30 -13.85
C LEU A 78 -11.14 -1.42 -13.09
N TRP A 79 -10.00 -1.88 -13.58
CA TRP A 79 -9.18 -2.88 -12.90
C TRP A 79 -7.70 -2.59 -13.12
N HIS A 80 -6.87 -3.14 -12.24
CA HIS A 80 -5.42 -3.20 -12.40
C HIS A 80 -5.05 -4.49 -13.14
#